data_AF-A0A2S8QA44-F1
#
_entry.id   AF-A0A2S8QA44-F1
#
_cell.length_a   1.000
_cell.length_b   1.000
_cell.length_c   1.000
_cell.angle_alpha   90.00
_cell.angle_beta   90.00
_cell.angle_gamma   90.00
#
_symmetry.space_group_name_H-M   'P 1'
#
loop_
_entity.id
_entity.type
_entity.pdbx_description
1 polymer ?
#
loop_
_entity_poly.entity_id
_entity_poly.type
_entity_poly.pdbx_seq_one_letter_code
_entity_poly.pdbx_strand_id
1 'polypeptide(L)'
;MEIRPYQNDPQLFLADLEKVSLAQLKGSGSSELDGLVELILNKGIKIKSGSDVITENKNKDLLKKLIAYFLPADAIVKDGHFDSQIKNGIKNLKSFLNSPTLKTDWTLRDFLAVVHFNLTPDRLDDDVIGVFESVMLGHDKKRLELRDELAALTAELKIYSVIQSEINAKLAANGELKITDSGSFNLLDHTRYGFSDQAAFEKSAEYKLLIKISEGSPNLSIKKFLESSNKQSGAMTGLEDLYKYDKDNNKLANFSTSVNDRVNPLNNTVQEKTTRLNEASSRYNAAIEALNRFIQKYDSIMRNILGAI
;
A
#
# COMPACT_ATOMS: atom_id res chain seq x y z
N MET A 1 8.23 38.18 17.79
CA MET A 1 9.26 37.23 17.32
C MET A 1 8.71 36.60 16.06
N GLU A 2 9.43 36.68 14.96
CA GLU A 2 8.97 36.15 13.68
C GLU A 2 9.30 34.66 13.62
N ILE A 3 8.28 33.81 13.49
CA ILE A 3 8.46 32.36 13.34
C ILE A 3 8.71 32.11 11.86
N ARG A 4 9.86 31.49 11.52
CA ARG A 4 10.16 31.18 10.12
C ARG A 4 9.15 30.17 9.54
N PRO A 5 8.79 30.27 8.26
CA PRO A 5 7.89 29.32 7.62
C PRO A 5 8.42 27.89 7.73
N TYR A 6 7.61 26.97 8.27
CA TYR A 6 7.98 25.56 8.44
C TYR A 6 8.26 24.84 7.11
N GLN A 7 7.80 25.43 6.00
CA GLN A 7 7.96 24.89 4.65
C GLN A 7 9.41 24.97 4.16
N ASN A 8 10.21 25.93 4.65
CA ASN A 8 11.61 26.06 4.28
C ASN A 8 12.50 25.09 5.07
N ASP A 9 12.28 25.04 6.39
CA ASP A 9 12.99 24.11 7.27
C ASP A 9 12.14 23.84 8.53
N PRO A 10 11.55 22.62 8.64
CA PRO A 10 10.74 22.24 9.80
C PRO A 10 11.49 22.29 11.12
N GLN A 11 12.81 22.06 11.13
CA GLN A 11 13.62 22.08 12.35
C GLN A 11 13.84 23.50 12.84
N LEU A 12 14.15 24.43 11.92
CA LEU A 12 14.31 25.84 12.27
C LEU A 12 12.98 26.47 12.72
N PHE A 13 11.87 26.07 12.10
CA PHE A 13 10.53 26.44 12.57
C PHE A 13 10.28 25.97 14.00
N LEU A 14 10.55 24.69 14.29
CA LEU A 14 10.34 24.13 15.63
C LEU A 14 11.18 24.88 16.68
N ALA A 15 12.44 25.16 16.36
CA ALA A 15 13.36 25.92 17.22
C ALA A 15 12.92 27.37 17.46
N ASP A 16 12.23 28.00 16.49
CA ASP A 16 11.65 29.33 16.68
C ASP A 16 10.38 29.26 17.52
N LEU A 17 9.54 28.25 17.28
CA LEU A 17 8.28 28.03 17.99
C LEU A 17 8.51 27.77 19.49
N GLU A 18 9.56 27.03 19.85
CA GLU A 18 9.93 26.78 21.26
C GLU A 18 10.10 28.08 22.05
N LYS A 19 10.67 29.11 21.42
CA LYS A 19 11.00 30.42 22.02
C LYS A 19 9.78 31.33 22.19
N VAL A 20 8.67 31.02 21.50
CA VAL A 20 7.44 31.81 21.53
C VAL A 20 6.55 31.33 22.68
N SER A 21 5.92 32.27 23.39
CA SER A 21 4.98 31.91 24.45
C SER A 21 3.65 31.46 23.85
N LEU A 22 2.99 30.47 24.46
CA LEU A 22 1.73 29.93 23.95
C LEU A 22 0.67 31.03 23.74
N ALA A 23 0.60 32.02 24.63
CA ALA A 23 -0.36 33.13 24.55
C ALA A 23 -0.18 34.05 23.32
N GLN A 24 0.97 33.97 22.64
CA GLN A 24 1.24 34.71 21.40
C GLN A 24 0.77 33.96 20.14
N LEU A 25 0.30 32.72 20.28
CA LEU A 25 -0.13 31.88 19.16
C LEU A 25 -1.63 32.02 18.92
N LYS A 26 -2.03 32.02 17.64
CA LYS A 26 -3.41 32.26 17.20
C LYS A 26 -4.43 31.34 17.89
N GLY A 27 -4.12 30.05 17.98
CA GLY A 27 -5.01 29.04 18.54
C GLY A 27 -4.98 28.92 20.06
N SER A 28 -4.23 29.77 20.77
CA SER A 28 -4.02 29.64 22.22
C SER A 28 -5.31 29.72 23.04
N GLY A 29 -6.29 30.49 22.53
CA GLY A 29 -7.60 30.66 23.15
C GLY A 29 -8.69 29.73 22.60
N SER A 30 -8.35 28.81 21.69
CA SER A 30 -9.36 27.90 21.14
C SER A 30 -9.76 26.85 22.15
N SER A 31 -11.07 26.63 22.27
CA SER A 31 -11.65 25.61 23.14
C SER A 31 -11.27 24.17 22.75
N GLU A 32 -10.77 23.94 21.53
CA GLU A 32 -10.42 22.63 21.00
C GLU A 32 -8.94 22.25 21.16
N LEU A 33 -8.10 23.20 21.58
CA LEU A 33 -6.65 23.01 21.67
C LEU A 33 -6.27 21.84 22.58
N ASP A 34 -6.75 21.85 23.83
CA ASP A 34 -6.40 20.82 24.81
C ASP A 34 -6.94 19.45 24.41
N GLY A 35 -8.15 19.38 23.86
CA GLY A 35 -8.75 18.13 23.38
C GLY A 35 -7.97 17.50 22.23
N LEU A 36 -7.43 18.30 21.30
CA LEU A 36 -6.59 17.80 20.21
C LEU A 36 -5.22 17.30 20.70
N VAL A 37 -4.59 18.02 21.64
CA VAL A 37 -3.34 17.58 22.27
C VAL A 37 -3.54 16.24 22.97
N GLU A 38 -4.59 16.10 23.78
CA GLU A 38 -4.91 14.87 24.49
C GLU A 38 -5.24 13.72 23.53
N LEU A 39 -5.98 13.98 22.46
CA LEU A 39 -6.27 12.97 21.43
C LEU A 39 -4.97 12.39 20.82
N ILE A 40 -4.03 13.25 20.42
CA ILE A 40 -2.76 12.82 19.82
C ILE A 40 -1.93 11.99 20.81
N LEU A 41 -1.86 12.41 22.08
CA LEU A 41 -1.15 11.69 23.13
C LEU A 41 -1.81 10.33 23.44
N ASN A 42 -3.13 10.29 23.57
CA ASN A 42 -3.89 9.07 23.85
C ASN A 42 -3.80 8.05 22.71
N LYS A 43 -3.63 8.51 21.46
CA LYS A 43 -3.40 7.63 20.30
C LYS A 43 -1.98 7.09 20.22
N GLY A 44 -1.07 7.52 21.09
CA GLY A 44 0.32 7.07 21.10
C GLY A 44 1.09 7.46 19.85
N ILE A 45 0.70 8.55 19.17
CA ILE A 45 1.40 9.05 17.99
C ILE A 45 2.77 9.57 18.42
N LYS A 46 3.83 9.15 17.74
CA LYS A 46 5.23 9.52 17.91
C LYS A 46 5.64 10.45 16.79
N ILE A 47 5.83 11.73 17.10
CA ILE A 47 6.25 12.74 16.13
C ILE A 47 7.76 12.92 16.26
N LYS A 48 8.52 12.41 15.28
CA LYS A 48 9.99 12.43 15.25
C LYS A 48 10.50 13.71 14.62
N SER A 49 11.41 14.38 15.32
CA SER A 49 12.14 15.55 14.86
C SER A 49 13.64 15.32 15.05
N GLY A 50 14.31 14.85 14.00
CA GLY A 50 15.70 14.39 14.14
C GLY A 50 15.80 13.18 15.08
N SER A 51 16.60 13.31 16.14
CA SER A 51 16.74 12.30 17.21
C SER A 51 15.62 12.35 18.26
N ASP A 52 14.83 13.41 18.29
CA ASP A 52 13.89 13.69 19.39
C ASP A 52 12.46 13.29 19.04
N VAL A 53 11.66 12.95 20.05
CA VAL A 53 10.23 12.63 19.92
C VAL A 53 9.41 13.68 20.67
N ILE A 54 8.61 14.45 19.93
CA ILE A 54 7.87 15.61 20.47
C ILE A 54 6.74 15.17 21.41
N THR A 55 6.21 13.96 21.26
CA THR A 55 5.08 13.46 22.05
C THR A 55 5.49 12.73 23.32
N GLU A 56 6.79 12.65 23.64
CA GLU A 56 7.28 12.08 24.90
C GLU A 56 7.29 13.10 26.05
N ASN A 57 7.31 12.60 27.29
CA ASN A 57 6.84 13.21 28.55
C ASN A 57 7.54 14.52 29.03
N LYS A 58 8.18 15.28 28.14
CA LYS A 58 8.76 16.60 28.39
C LYS A 58 8.36 17.66 27.35
N ASN A 59 7.82 17.26 26.21
CA ASN A 59 7.55 18.13 25.07
C ASN A 59 6.04 18.38 24.84
N LYS A 60 5.18 18.08 25.83
CA LYS A 60 3.73 18.37 25.76
C LYS A 60 3.46 19.87 25.51
N ASP A 61 4.28 20.77 26.07
CA ASP A 61 4.19 22.20 25.80
C ASP A 61 4.49 22.53 24.34
N LEU A 62 5.51 21.88 23.76
CA LEU A 62 5.87 22.06 22.36
C LEU A 62 4.81 21.50 21.41
N LEU A 63 4.21 20.35 21.72
CA LEU A 63 3.05 19.83 20.99
C LEU A 63 1.86 20.79 21.05
N LYS A 64 1.60 21.36 22.23
CA LYS A 64 0.52 22.33 22.42
C LYS A 64 0.77 23.60 21.62
N LYS A 65 2.01 24.11 21.59
CA LYS A 65 2.41 25.24 20.74
C LYS A 65 2.29 24.91 19.25
N LEU A 66 2.68 23.71 18.83
CA LEU A 66 2.55 23.26 17.45
C LEU A 66 1.12 23.30 16.98
N ILE A 67 0.20 22.71 17.74
CA ILE A 67 -1.23 22.71 17.37
C ILE A 67 -1.77 24.15 17.42
N ALA A 68 -1.45 24.93 18.46
CA ALA A 68 -1.90 26.31 18.60
C ALA A 68 -1.41 27.25 17.47
N TYR A 69 -0.29 26.93 16.82
CA TYR A 69 0.18 27.69 15.66
C TYR A 69 -0.75 27.54 14.44
N PHE A 70 -1.25 26.33 14.18
CA PHE A 70 -2.12 26.04 13.04
C PHE A 70 -3.61 26.21 13.35
N LEU A 71 -4.00 26.00 14.61
CA LEU A 71 -5.38 26.07 15.06
C LEU A 71 -5.87 27.54 14.99
N PRO A 72 -7.01 27.81 14.36
CA PRO A 72 -7.58 29.14 14.36
C PRO A 72 -8.20 29.43 15.73
N ALA A 73 -8.25 30.71 16.11
CA ALA A 73 -9.04 31.13 17.25
C ALA A 73 -10.53 30.83 17.01
N ASP A 74 -11.29 30.62 18.09
CA ASP A 74 -12.71 30.38 18.01
C ASP A 74 -13.41 31.54 17.27
N ALA A 75 -14.37 31.21 16.41
CA ALA A 75 -15.08 32.22 15.62
C ALA A 75 -15.88 33.15 16.54
N ILE A 76 -15.77 34.45 16.31
CA ILE A 76 -16.54 35.48 17.04
C ILE A 76 -18.04 35.31 16.78
N VAL A 77 -18.41 35.01 15.54
CA VAL A 77 -19.79 34.74 15.12
C VAL A 77 -20.01 33.23 15.06
N LYS A 78 -20.83 32.72 15.97
CA LYS A 78 -21.22 31.30 15.99
C LYS A 78 -22.15 30.97 14.81
N ASP A 79 -21.99 29.77 14.28
CA ASP A 79 -22.77 29.18 13.19
C ASP A 79 -22.71 29.94 11.84
N GLY A 80 -21.74 30.85 11.71
CA GLY A 80 -21.38 31.46 10.44
C GLY A 80 -20.52 30.54 9.56
N HIS A 81 -20.30 30.94 8.30
CA HIS A 81 -19.48 30.19 7.34
C HIS A 81 -18.06 29.91 7.89
N PHE A 82 -17.43 30.89 8.52
CA PHE A 82 -16.10 30.76 9.11
C PHE A 82 -16.09 29.78 10.31
N ASP A 83 -17.10 29.84 11.18
CA ASP A 83 -17.24 28.90 12.30
C ASP A 83 -17.44 27.45 11.82
N SER A 84 -18.25 27.27 10.77
CA SER A 84 -18.46 25.96 10.14
C SER A 84 -17.18 25.42 9.50
N GLN A 85 -16.38 26.28 8.86
CA GLN A 85 -15.09 25.88 8.34
C GLN A 85 -14.14 25.41 9.46
N ILE A 86 -14.05 26.15 10.56
CA ILE A 86 -13.21 25.76 11.70
C ILE A 86 -13.67 24.41 12.26
N LYS A 87 -14.97 24.27 12.55
CA LYS A 87 -15.58 23.03 13.07
C LYS A 87 -15.32 21.84 12.15
N ASN A 88 -15.49 22.01 10.84
CA ASN A 88 -15.26 20.94 9.87
C ASN A 88 -13.78 20.51 9.83
N GLY A 89 -12.85 21.44 9.95
CA GLY A 89 -11.41 21.10 9.96
C GLY A 89 -10.97 20.35 11.18
N ILE A 90 -11.47 20.76 12.34
CA ILE A 90 -11.23 20.05 13.59
C ILE A 90 -11.88 18.66 13.54
N LYS A 91 -13.09 18.55 12.98
CA LYS A 91 -13.78 17.26 12.79
C LYS A 91 -13.01 16.32 11.86
N ASN A 92 -12.52 16.82 10.73
CA ASN A 92 -11.73 16.02 9.78
C ASN A 92 -10.44 15.51 10.42
N LEU A 93 -9.69 16.39 11.10
CA LEU A 93 -8.49 16.00 11.85
C LEU A 93 -8.81 14.93 12.91
N LYS A 94 -9.87 15.13 13.70
CA LYS A 94 -10.29 14.14 14.71
C LYS A 94 -10.66 12.81 14.05
N SER A 95 -11.36 12.83 12.91
CA SER A 95 -11.71 11.62 12.17
C SER A 95 -10.47 10.88 11.69
N PHE A 96 -9.51 11.59 11.08
CA PHE A 96 -8.24 11.05 10.63
C PHE A 96 -7.43 10.43 11.79
N LEU A 97 -7.27 11.17 12.88
CA LEU A 97 -6.55 10.71 14.08
C LEU A 97 -7.23 9.51 14.78
N ASN A 98 -8.53 9.31 14.56
CA ASN A 98 -9.28 8.17 15.09
C ASN A 98 -9.29 6.94 14.17
N SER A 99 -8.70 7.03 12.98
CA SER A 99 -8.65 5.90 12.05
C SER A 99 -7.90 4.71 12.65
N PRO A 100 -8.44 3.47 12.57
CA PRO A 100 -7.81 2.27 13.11
C PRO A 100 -6.55 1.85 12.33
N THR A 101 -6.39 2.32 11.09
CA THR A 101 -5.24 2.03 10.23
C THR A 101 -4.15 3.10 10.29
N LEU A 102 -4.32 4.11 11.16
CA LEU A 102 -3.37 5.19 11.31
C LEU A 102 -2.02 4.66 11.81
N LYS A 103 -0.96 4.98 11.09
CA LYS A 103 0.40 4.77 11.60
C LYS A 103 0.63 5.64 12.82
N THR A 104 1.40 5.17 13.79
CA THR A 104 1.73 5.95 14.99
C THR A 104 3.12 6.59 14.93
N ASP A 105 4.03 6.13 14.08
CA ASP A 105 5.35 6.76 13.88
C ASP A 105 5.32 7.76 12.72
N TRP A 106 5.37 9.05 13.02
CA TRP A 106 5.31 10.14 12.03
C TRP A 106 6.60 10.97 12.06
N THR A 107 7.01 11.49 10.91
CA THR A 107 8.00 12.57 10.88
C THR A 107 7.34 13.91 11.24
N LEU A 108 8.13 14.90 11.66
CA LEU A 108 7.64 16.26 11.88
C LEU A 108 6.96 16.83 10.61
N ARG A 109 7.49 16.53 9.42
CA ARG A 109 6.89 16.98 8.16
C ARG A 109 5.49 16.41 7.93
N ASP A 110 5.32 15.12 8.19
CA ASP A 110 4.03 14.43 8.05
C ASP A 110 3.00 15.07 8.98
N PHE A 111 3.38 15.30 10.24
CA PHE A 111 2.53 15.94 11.22
C PHE A 111 2.15 17.37 10.82
N LEU A 112 3.12 18.21 10.46
CA LEU A 112 2.90 19.61 10.07
C LEU A 112 1.97 19.72 8.87
N ALA A 113 2.09 18.82 7.90
CA ALA A 113 1.18 18.76 6.76
C ALA A 113 -0.25 18.42 7.20
N VAL A 114 -0.43 17.38 8.02
CA VAL A 114 -1.77 16.98 8.53
C VAL A 114 -2.46 18.13 9.25
N VAL A 115 -1.76 18.81 10.17
CA VAL A 115 -2.36 19.92 10.93
C VAL A 115 -2.56 21.16 10.07
N HIS A 116 -1.66 21.46 9.14
CA HIS A 116 -1.81 22.59 8.23
C HIS A 116 -3.06 22.43 7.35
N PHE A 117 -3.23 21.27 6.73
CA PHE A 117 -4.36 21.00 5.82
C PHE A 117 -5.70 20.99 6.54
N ASN A 118 -5.72 20.49 7.78
CA ASN A 118 -6.96 20.42 8.53
C ASN A 118 -7.31 21.72 9.26
N LEU A 119 -6.34 22.49 9.74
CA LEU A 119 -6.59 23.58 10.71
C LEU A 119 -6.38 25.00 10.18
N THR A 120 -5.61 25.21 9.10
CA THR A 120 -5.38 26.58 8.60
C THR A 120 -6.51 27.05 7.68
N PRO A 121 -6.68 28.36 7.42
CA PRO A 121 -7.66 28.88 6.44
C PRO A 121 -7.25 28.63 4.98
N ASP A 122 -5.97 28.37 4.69
CA ASP A 122 -5.43 27.98 3.38
C ASP A 122 -5.80 26.51 3.04
N ARG A 123 -6.97 26.06 3.49
CA ARG A 123 -7.45 24.70 3.30
C ARG A 123 -7.49 24.41 1.81
N LEU A 124 -6.85 23.31 1.46
CA LEU A 124 -7.10 22.69 0.17
C LEU A 124 -8.53 22.17 0.15
N ASP A 125 -9.08 22.03 -1.05
CA ASP A 125 -10.37 21.38 -1.25
C ASP A 125 -10.38 20.02 -0.52
N ASP A 126 -11.52 19.64 0.07
CA ASP A 126 -11.66 18.42 0.90
C ASP A 126 -11.16 17.15 0.16
N ASP A 127 -11.20 17.15 -1.17
CA ASP A 127 -10.67 16.11 -2.05
C ASP A 127 -9.15 15.92 -1.90
N VAL A 128 -8.39 17.00 -1.71
CA VAL A 128 -6.92 16.97 -1.60
C VAL A 128 -6.49 16.56 -0.19
N ILE A 129 -7.28 16.91 0.83
CA ILE A 129 -7.08 16.46 2.22
C ILE A 129 -7.28 14.95 2.31
N GLY A 130 -8.39 14.42 1.77
CA GLY A 130 -8.64 12.97 1.74
C GLY A 130 -7.57 12.17 0.97
N VAL A 131 -6.96 12.80 -0.03
CA VAL A 131 -5.82 12.27 -0.80
C VAL A 131 -4.56 12.16 0.04
N PHE A 132 -4.18 13.21 0.77
CA PHE A 132 -2.99 13.20 1.62
C PHE A 132 -3.15 12.20 2.78
N GLU A 133 -4.35 12.16 3.37
CA GLU A 133 -4.73 11.18 4.39
C GLU A 133 -4.64 9.74 3.87
N SER A 134 -5.08 9.47 2.63
CA SER A 134 -4.97 8.15 2.00
C SER A 134 -3.53 7.66 1.84
N VAL A 135 -2.61 8.54 1.49
CA VAL A 135 -1.18 8.22 1.39
C VAL A 135 -0.59 7.93 2.79
N MET A 136 -0.94 8.75 3.79
CA MET A 136 -0.51 8.59 5.19
C MET A 136 -1.07 7.33 5.87
N LEU A 137 -2.32 6.96 5.57
CA LEU A 137 -2.99 5.74 6.03
C LEU A 137 -2.43 4.45 5.39
N GLY A 138 -1.45 4.58 4.49
CA GLY A 138 -0.71 3.43 3.96
C GLY A 138 -1.34 2.77 2.73
N HIS A 139 -2.12 3.51 1.93
CA HIS A 139 -2.62 2.96 0.66
C HIS A 139 -1.49 2.56 -0.32
N ASP A 140 -0.28 3.12 -0.19
CA ASP A 140 0.90 2.63 -0.90
C ASP A 140 1.27 1.19 -0.50
N LYS A 141 1.20 0.88 0.81
CA LYS A 141 1.40 -0.49 1.31
C LYS A 141 0.33 -1.43 0.74
N LYS A 142 -0.93 -1.01 0.72
CA LYS A 142 -2.02 -1.84 0.18
C LYS A 142 -1.87 -2.07 -1.33
N ARG A 143 -1.41 -1.07 -2.08
CA ARG A 143 -1.07 -1.20 -3.50
C ARG A 143 0.07 -2.18 -3.73
N LEU A 144 1.15 -2.09 -2.94
CA LEU A 144 2.29 -3.00 -3.01
C LEU A 144 1.88 -4.44 -2.64
N GLU A 145 1.10 -4.62 -1.58
CA GLU A 145 0.54 -5.92 -1.19
C GLU A 145 -0.32 -6.53 -2.32
N LEU A 146 -1.24 -5.75 -2.90
CA LEU A 146 -2.08 -6.21 -4.01
C LEU A 146 -1.26 -6.56 -5.26
N ARG A 147 -0.21 -5.79 -5.55
CA ARG A 147 0.72 -6.07 -6.66
C ARG A 147 1.46 -7.37 -6.43
N ASP A 148 1.99 -7.58 -5.23
CA ASP A 148 2.79 -8.76 -4.90
C ASP A 148 1.90 -10.03 -4.87
N GLU A 149 0.68 -9.92 -4.34
CA GLU A 149 -0.34 -10.99 -4.41
C GLU A 149 -0.72 -11.32 -5.86
N LEU A 150 -0.93 -10.30 -6.71
CA LEU A 150 -1.26 -10.51 -8.12
C LEU A 150 -0.11 -11.19 -8.86
N ALA A 151 1.14 -10.76 -8.62
CA ALA A 151 2.32 -11.38 -9.20
C ALA A 151 2.44 -12.86 -8.81
N ALA A 152 2.14 -13.22 -7.55
CA ALA A 152 2.13 -14.61 -7.10
C ALA A 152 1.05 -15.45 -7.79
N LEU A 153 -0.18 -14.93 -7.91
CA LEU A 153 -1.28 -15.64 -8.58
C LEU A 153 -1.03 -15.82 -10.08
N THR A 154 -0.50 -14.79 -10.75
CA THR A 154 -0.15 -14.86 -12.18
C THR A 154 0.96 -15.85 -12.43
N ALA A 155 1.97 -15.90 -11.56
CA ALA A 155 3.03 -16.90 -11.63
C ALA A 155 2.47 -18.33 -11.50
N GLU A 156 1.56 -18.55 -10.55
CA GLU A 156 0.90 -19.84 -10.39
C GLU A 156 0.10 -20.23 -11.64
N LEU A 157 -0.69 -19.32 -12.21
CA LEU A 157 -1.40 -19.54 -13.49
C LEU A 157 -0.45 -19.88 -14.64
N LYS A 158 0.71 -19.21 -14.71
CA LYS A 158 1.71 -19.47 -15.74
C LYS A 158 2.28 -20.89 -15.61
N ILE A 159 2.56 -21.35 -14.39
CA ILE A 159 3.01 -22.72 -14.13
C ILE A 159 1.93 -23.74 -14.52
N TYR A 160 0.67 -23.51 -14.16
CA TYR A 160 -0.46 -24.34 -14.61
C TYR A 160 -0.59 -24.37 -16.15
N SER A 161 -0.36 -23.23 -16.82
CA SER A 161 -0.39 -23.16 -18.28
C SER A 161 0.71 -24.00 -18.94
N VAL A 162 1.92 -24.02 -18.35
CA VAL A 162 3.02 -24.87 -18.79
C VAL A 162 2.67 -26.36 -18.64
N ILE A 163 2.10 -26.74 -17.49
CA ILE A 163 1.62 -28.11 -17.23
C ILE A 163 0.55 -28.51 -18.25
N GLN A 164 -0.44 -27.64 -18.47
CA GLN A 164 -1.54 -27.89 -19.39
C GLN A 164 -1.08 -28.00 -20.85
N SER A 165 -0.07 -27.20 -21.24
CA SER A 165 0.55 -27.30 -22.56
C SER A 165 1.20 -28.66 -22.79
N GLU A 166 1.89 -29.21 -21.80
CA GLU A 166 2.48 -30.56 -21.91
C GLU A 166 1.39 -31.64 -21.97
N ILE A 167 0.35 -31.55 -21.13
CA ILE A 167 -0.80 -32.47 -21.16
C ILE A 167 -1.42 -32.49 -22.57
N ASN A 168 -1.67 -31.31 -23.14
CA ASN A 168 -2.24 -31.17 -24.47
C ASN A 168 -1.33 -31.74 -25.57
N ALA A 169 -0.01 -31.53 -25.46
CA ALA A 169 0.95 -32.11 -26.40
C ALA A 169 0.93 -33.64 -26.36
N LYS A 170 0.82 -34.26 -25.17
CA LYS A 170 0.69 -35.71 -25.02
C LYS A 170 -0.66 -36.23 -25.51
N LEU A 171 -1.75 -35.50 -25.26
CA LEU A 171 -3.08 -35.84 -25.79
C LEU A 171 -3.09 -35.83 -27.32
N ALA A 172 -2.53 -34.79 -27.94
CA ALA A 172 -2.46 -34.67 -29.40
C ALA A 172 -1.61 -35.78 -30.05
N ALA A 173 -0.58 -36.25 -29.34
CA ALA A 173 0.26 -37.36 -29.78
C ALA A 173 -0.30 -38.75 -29.43
N ASN A 174 -1.48 -38.85 -28.80
CA ASN A 174 -2.02 -40.09 -28.21
C ASN A 174 -0.98 -40.81 -27.31
N GLY A 175 -0.19 -40.02 -26.58
CA GLY A 175 0.97 -40.50 -25.83
C GLY A 175 0.68 -40.71 -24.34
N GLU A 176 1.77 -40.76 -23.57
CA GLU A 176 1.74 -40.94 -22.13
C GLU A 176 2.44 -39.76 -21.44
N LEU A 177 1.90 -39.33 -20.29
CA LEU A 177 2.47 -38.27 -19.45
C LEU A 177 2.94 -38.87 -18.12
N LYS A 178 4.25 -38.79 -17.86
CA LYS A 178 4.82 -39.05 -16.54
C LYS A 178 4.91 -37.74 -15.76
N ILE A 179 4.47 -37.75 -14.51
CA ILE A 179 4.44 -36.54 -13.67
C ILE A 179 5.42 -36.59 -12.48
N THR A 180 6.22 -37.65 -12.35
CA THR A 180 7.24 -37.84 -11.29
C THR A 180 8.64 -37.38 -11.72
N ASP A 181 9.55 -37.27 -10.75
CA ASP A 181 10.91 -36.72 -10.94
C ASP A 181 11.76 -37.43 -12.01
N SER A 182 11.51 -38.71 -12.29
CA SER A 182 12.28 -39.53 -13.24
C SER A 182 11.72 -39.56 -14.67
N GLY A 183 10.57 -38.91 -14.91
CA GLY A 183 9.91 -38.95 -16.21
C GLY A 183 9.14 -37.68 -16.61
N SER A 184 8.99 -36.73 -15.69
CA SER A 184 8.44 -35.41 -15.96
C SER A 184 9.52 -34.44 -16.40
N PHE A 185 9.14 -33.39 -17.13
CA PHE A 185 10.04 -32.26 -17.33
C PHE A 185 10.17 -31.48 -16.01
N ASN A 186 11.32 -30.85 -15.80
CA ASN A 186 11.58 -30.05 -14.62
C ASN A 186 10.82 -28.73 -14.70
N LEU A 187 9.96 -28.43 -13.73
CA LEU A 187 9.29 -27.14 -13.63
C LEU A 187 10.25 -25.99 -13.27
N LEU A 188 11.47 -26.26 -12.81
CA LEU A 188 12.52 -25.23 -12.64
C LEU A 188 13.29 -24.93 -13.94
N ASP A 189 12.90 -25.50 -15.08
CA ASP A 189 13.49 -25.18 -16.38
C ASP A 189 12.98 -23.82 -16.89
N HIS A 190 13.86 -22.82 -16.86
CA HIS A 190 13.55 -21.44 -17.26
C HIS A 190 13.01 -21.31 -18.70
N THR A 191 13.40 -22.22 -19.60
CA THR A 191 13.01 -22.18 -21.01
C THR A 191 11.51 -22.42 -21.19
N ARG A 192 10.87 -23.15 -20.26
CA ARG A 192 9.44 -23.43 -20.25
C ARG A 192 8.57 -22.19 -20.04
N TYR A 193 9.16 -21.15 -19.44
CA TYR A 193 8.50 -19.90 -19.13
C TYR A 193 8.86 -18.78 -20.12
N GLY A 194 9.74 -19.07 -21.09
CA GLY A 194 10.18 -18.11 -22.11
C GLY A 194 11.33 -17.20 -21.66
N PHE A 195 12.03 -17.52 -20.56
CA PHE A 195 13.23 -16.78 -20.16
C PHE A 195 14.45 -17.24 -20.95
N SER A 196 15.23 -16.28 -21.44
CA SER A 196 16.48 -16.51 -22.17
C SER A 196 17.61 -17.03 -21.27
N ASP A 197 17.59 -16.66 -20.00
CA ASP A 197 18.66 -16.95 -19.04
C ASP A 197 18.12 -17.24 -17.64
N GLN A 198 18.90 -18.05 -16.91
CA GLN A 198 18.58 -18.49 -15.55
C GLN A 198 18.50 -17.32 -14.55
N ALA A 199 19.36 -16.31 -14.69
CA ALA A 199 19.41 -15.20 -13.74
C ALA A 199 18.15 -14.31 -13.79
N ALA A 200 17.55 -14.15 -14.97
CA ALA A 200 16.26 -13.49 -15.14
C ALA A 200 15.12 -14.30 -14.51
N PHE A 201 15.14 -15.63 -14.69
CA PHE A 201 14.16 -16.53 -14.09
C PHE A 201 14.23 -16.53 -12.57
N GLU A 202 15.42 -16.55 -11.96
CA GLU A 202 15.60 -16.54 -10.50
C GLU A 202 15.02 -15.30 -9.80
N LYS A 203 14.87 -14.20 -10.54
CA LYS A 203 14.24 -12.96 -10.05
C LYS A 203 12.71 -12.96 -10.22
N SER A 204 12.15 -13.90 -10.98
CA SER A 204 10.75 -13.96 -11.35
C SER A 204 9.86 -14.46 -10.20
N ALA A 205 8.56 -14.22 -10.32
CA ALA A 205 7.58 -14.70 -9.33
C ALA A 205 7.36 -16.23 -9.46
N GLU A 206 7.50 -16.78 -10.66
CA GLU A 206 7.46 -18.22 -10.93
C GLU A 206 8.56 -18.95 -10.17
N TYR A 207 9.82 -18.52 -10.30
CA TYR A 207 10.93 -19.16 -9.58
C TYR A 207 10.75 -19.09 -8.06
N LYS A 208 10.30 -17.94 -7.53
CA LYS A 208 10.02 -17.79 -6.08
C LYS A 208 8.99 -18.79 -5.57
N LEU A 209 7.94 -19.07 -6.35
CA LEU A 209 6.94 -20.08 -6.01
C LEU A 209 7.50 -21.50 -6.13
N LEU A 210 8.17 -21.78 -7.24
CA LEU A 210 8.73 -23.11 -7.52
C LEU A 210 9.80 -23.50 -6.51
N ILE A 211 10.72 -22.59 -6.15
CA ILE A 211 11.79 -22.89 -5.19
C ILE A 211 11.22 -23.18 -3.80
N LYS A 212 10.18 -22.45 -3.39
CA LYS A 212 9.45 -22.68 -2.13
C LYS A 212 8.82 -24.08 -2.08
N ILE A 213 8.28 -24.56 -3.20
CA ILE A 213 7.67 -25.90 -3.30
C ILE A 213 8.74 -27.00 -3.43
N SER A 214 9.82 -26.71 -4.15
CA SER A 214 10.93 -27.65 -4.34
C SER A 214 11.72 -27.89 -3.05
N GLU A 215 11.61 -26.98 -2.08
CA GLU A 215 12.41 -26.94 -0.84
C GLU A 215 13.91 -26.82 -1.12
N GLY A 216 14.28 -26.09 -2.19
CA GLY A 216 15.66 -25.91 -2.62
C GLY A 216 16.21 -27.07 -3.48
N SER A 217 15.38 -28.06 -3.82
CA SER A 217 15.75 -29.11 -4.79
C SER A 217 15.97 -28.53 -6.19
N PRO A 218 17.01 -28.94 -6.93
CA PRO A 218 17.26 -28.48 -8.30
C PRO A 218 16.23 -29.01 -9.31
N ASN A 219 15.42 -29.99 -8.92
CA ASN A 219 14.36 -30.56 -9.74
C ASN A 219 13.01 -30.47 -9.01
N LEU A 220 11.99 -30.08 -9.76
CA LEU A 220 10.61 -30.06 -9.31
C LEU A 220 9.71 -30.67 -10.38
N SER A 221 9.13 -31.83 -10.10
CA SER A 221 8.17 -32.49 -10.98
C SER A 221 6.76 -31.90 -10.88
N ILE A 222 5.94 -32.18 -11.90
CA ILE A 222 4.52 -31.81 -11.94
C ILE A 222 3.78 -32.35 -10.72
N LYS A 223 4.02 -33.61 -10.33
CA LYS A 223 3.34 -34.24 -9.19
C LYS A 223 3.64 -33.50 -7.89
N LYS A 224 4.92 -33.24 -7.59
CA LYS A 224 5.33 -32.50 -6.38
C LYS A 224 4.73 -31.09 -6.36
N PHE A 225 4.65 -30.42 -7.51
CA PHE A 225 3.95 -29.13 -7.61
C PHE A 225 2.45 -29.24 -7.30
N LEU A 226 1.75 -30.17 -7.93
CA LEU A 226 0.29 -30.33 -7.78
C LEU A 226 -0.11 -30.81 -6.37
N GLU A 227 0.70 -31.65 -5.72
CA GLU A 227 0.46 -32.14 -4.35
C GLU A 227 0.82 -31.13 -3.26
N SER A 228 1.62 -30.11 -3.57
CA SER A 228 2.03 -29.11 -2.57
C SER A 228 0.87 -28.24 -2.09
N SER A 229 0.78 -28.01 -0.78
CA SER A 229 -0.13 -27.02 -0.18
C SER A 229 0.42 -25.59 -0.21
N ASN A 230 1.68 -25.40 -0.61
CA ASN A 230 2.37 -24.10 -0.60
C ASN A 230 2.02 -23.23 -1.83
N LYS A 231 0.77 -23.28 -2.30
CA LYS A 231 0.23 -22.53 -3.45
C LYS A 231 -1.25 -22.19 -3.23
N GLN A 232 -1.79 -21.22 -3.97
CA GLN A 232 -3.14 -20.68 -3.74
C GLN A 232 -4.26 -21.63 -4.19
N SER A 233 -4.03 -22.45 -5.21
CA SER A 233 -4.99 -23.45 -5.69
C SER A 233 -5.15 -24.68 -4.77
N GLY A 234 -4.31 -24.78 -3.73
CA GLY A 234 -4.29 -25.88 -2.78
C GLY A 234 -3.66 -27.17 -3.33
N ALA A 235 -3.58 -28.19 -2.48
CA ALA A 235 -3.04 -29.50 -2.84
C ALA A 235 -4.06 -30.34 -3.62
N MET A 236 -3.59 -31.08 -4.63
CA MET A 236 -4.30 -32.18 -5.27
C MET A 236 -3.89 -33.49 -4.59
N THR A 237 -4.83 -34.43 -4.47
CA THR A 237 -4.58 -35.75 -3.87
C THR A 237 -4.96 -36.85 -4.84
N GLY A 238 -4.42 -38.06 -4.64
CA GLY A 238 -4.76 -39.23 -5.46
C GLY A 238 -4.19 -39.18 -6.88
N LEU A 239 -3.04 -38.50 -7.09
CA LEU A 239 -2.40 -38.42 -8.40
C LEU A 239 -1.64 -39.72 -8.73
N GLU A 240 -1.90 -40.26 -9.92
CA GLU A 240 -1.12 -41.37 -10.49
C GLU A 240 0.24 -40.85 -10.98
N ASP A 241 1.26 -41.71 -11.03
CA ASP A 241 2.59 -41.31 -11.52
C ASP A 241 2.64 -41.14 -13.06
N LEU A 242 1.69 -41.77 -13.75
CA LEU A 242 1.62 -41.89 -15.20
C LEU A 242 0.16 -41.82 -15.65
N TYR A 243 -0.11 -40.98 -16.64
CA TYR A 243 -1.41 -40.87 -17.29
C TYR A 243 -1.26 -41.21 -18.78
N LYS A 244 -1.95 -42.26 -19.22
CA LYS A 244 -1.93 -42.70 -20.62
C LYS A 244 -3.16 -42.21 -21.36
N TYR A 245 -2.98 -41.90 -22.64
CA TYR A 245 -4.09 -41.78 -23.56
C TYR A 245 -4.75 -43.15 -23.75
N ASP A 246 -6.08 -43.17 -23.70
CA ASP A 246 -6.91 -44.33 -24.01
C ASP A 246 -8.15 -43.84 -24.78
N LYS A 247 -8.66 -44.63 -25.73
CA LYS A 247 -9.80 -44.22 -26.58
C LYS A 247 -11.14 -44.30 -25.86
N ASP A 248 -11.28 -45.24 -24.92
CA ASP A 248 -12.54 -45.57 -24.28
C ASP A 248 -12.63 -44.99 -22.86
N ASN A 249 -11.50 -44.91 -22.14
CA ASN A 249 -11.39 -44.32 -20.81
C ASN A 249 -10.11 -43.48 -20.66
N ASN A 250 -10.10 -42.31 -21.29
CA ASN A 250 -8.93 -41.45 -21.36
C ASN A 250 -8.57 -40.80 -20.02
N LYS A 251 -7.79 -41.51 -19.20
CA LYS A 251 -7.27 -41.00 -17.92
C LYS A 251 -6.47 -39.71 -18.09
N LEU A 252 -5.73 -39.55 -19.20
CA LEU A 252 -4.99 -38.32 -19.48
C LEU A 252 -5.93 -37.13 -19.73
N ALA A 253 -7.05 -37.33 -20.41
CA ALA A 253 -8.07 -36.28 -20.59
C ALA A 253 -8.78 -35.95 -19.26
N ASN A 254 -9.12 -36.96 -18.45
CA ASN A 254 -9.71 -36.74 -17.12
C ASN A 254 -8.76 -35.97 -16.19
N PHE A 255 -7.46 -36.28 -16.25
CA PHE A 255 -6.43 -35.54 -15.55
C PHE A 255 -6.34 -34.09 -16.04
N SER A 256 -6.39 -33.87 -17.36
CA SER A 256 -6.46 -32.52 -17.94
C SER A 256 -7.63 -31.70 -17.38
N THR A 257 -8.82 -32.29 -17.28
CA THR A 257 -9.99 -31.62 -16.70
C THR A 257 -9.74 -31.27 -15.23
N SER A 258 -9.20 -32.21 -14.45
CA SER A 258 -8.90 -32.00 -13.03
C SER A 258 -7.86 -30.89 -12.79
N VAL A 259 -6.89 -30.75 -13.70
CA VAL A 259 -5.91 -29.64 -13.67
C VAL A 259 -6.59 -28.31 -14.01
N ASN A 260 -7.44 -28.27 -15.04
CA ASN A 260 -8.21 -27.07 -15.40
C ASN A 260 -9.19 -26.61 -14.31
N ASP A 261 -9.79 -27.54 -13.56
CA ASP A 261 -10.69 -27.21 -12.46
C ASP A 261 -9.98 -26.43 -11.34
N ARG A 262 -8.66 -26.55 -11.22
CA ARG A 262 -7.84 -25.74 -10.30
C ARG A 262 -7.53 -24.34 -10.82
N VAL A 263 -7.53 -24.16 -12.14
CA VAL A 263 -7.23 -22.89 -12.81
C VAL A 263 -8.42 -21.94 -12.76
N ASN A 264 -9.65 -22.44 -12.88
CA ASN A 264 -10.84 -21.59 -12.94
C ASN A 264 -11.03 -20.67 -11.72
N PRO A 265 -10.95 -21.17 -10.46
CA PRO A 265 -11.04 -20.30 -9.28
C PRO A 265 -9.88 -19.29 -9.22
N LEU A 266 -8.67 -19.71 -9.61
CA LEU A 266 -7.48 -18.88 -9.61
C LEU A 266 -7.61 -17.70 -10.58
N ASN A 267 -8.18 -17.96 -11.77
CA ASN A 267 -8.43 -16.92 -12.78
C ASN A 267 -9.47 -15.89 -12.30
N ASN A 268 -10.53 -16.34 -11.63
CA ASN A 268 -11.51 -15.44 -11.01
C ASN A 268 -10.87 -14.55 -9.93
N THR A 269 -10.00 -15.12 -9.09
CA THR A 269 -9.26 -14.35 -8.08
C THR A 269 -8.29 -13.34 -8.72
N VAL A 270 -7.63 -13.70 -9.82
CA VAL A 270 -6.77 -12.77 -10.57
C VAL A 270 -7.58 -11.60 -11.14
N GLN A 271 -8.76 -11.86 -11.71
CA GLN A 271 -9.63 -10.79 -12.22
C GLN A 271 -10.10 -9.85 -11.09
N GLU A 272 -10.52 -10.41 -9.95
CA GLU A 272 -10.92 -9.64 -8.77
C GLU A 272 -9.76 -8.77 -8.26
N LYS A 273 -8.57 -9.35 -8.05
CA LYS A 273 -7.41 -8.61 -7.54
C LYS A 273 -6.86 -7.60 -8.55
N THR A 274 -6.92 -7.89 -9.85
CA THR A 274 -6.57 -6.92 -10.90
C THR A 274 -7.50 -5.71 -10.85
N THR A 275 -8.80 -5.95 -10.70
CA THR A 275 -9.80 -4.87 -10.55
C THR A 275 -9.48 -4.00 -9.33
N ARG A 276 -9.22 -4.62 -8.17
CA ARG A 276 -8.84 -3.90 -6.95
C ARG A 276 -7.50 -3.15 -7.07
N LEU A 277 -6.51 -3.73 -7.75
CA LEU A 277 -5.23 -3.07 -7.99
C LEU A 277 -5.38 -1.86 -8.92
N ASN A 278 -6.20 -1.97 -9.96
CA ASN A 278 -6.49 -0.86 -10.86
C ASN A 278 -7.23 0.28 -10.13
N GLU A 279 -8.20 -0.05 -9.27
CA GLU A 279 -8.88 0.92 -8.43
C GLU A 279 -7.91 1.61 -7.46
N ALA A 280 -7.06 0.84 -6.77
CA ALA A 280 -6.04 1.37 -5.87
C ALA A 280 -5.00 2.23 -6.61
N SER A 281 -4.57 1.82 -7.80
CA SER A 281 -3.60 2.55 -8.63
C SER A 281 -4.18 3.83 -9.21
N SER A 282 -5.44 3.79 -9.65
CA SER A 282 -6.18 4.98 -10.11
C SER A 282 -6.29 6.01 -9.00
N ARG A 283 -6.73 5.59 -7.81
CA ARG A 283 -6.78 6.46 -6.62
C ARG A 283 -5.42 7.02 -6.24
N TYR A 284 -4.36 6.21 -6.33
CA TYR A 284 -3.00 6.65 -6.03
C TYR A 284 -2.44 7.64 -7.07
N ASN A 285 -2.72 7.42 -8.37
CA ASN A 285 -2.29 8.35 -9.42
C ASN A 285 -3.07 9.66 -9.35
N ALA A 286 -4.37 9.62 -9.08
CA ALA A 286 -5.17 10.81 -8.81
C ALA A 286 -4.64 11.56 -7.57
N ALA A 287 -4.21 10.82 -6.54
CA ALA A 287 -3.57 11.39 -5.35
C ALA A 287 -2.24 12.10 -5.68
N ILE A 288 -1.38 11.50 -6.50
CA ILE A 288 -0.14 12.12 -6.97
C ILE A 288 -0.42 13.37 -7.81
N GLU A 289 -1.38 13.30 -8.73
CA GLU A 289 -1.71 14.43 -9.59
C GLU A 289 -2.25 15.61 -8.78
N ALA A 290 -3.11 15.35 -7.81
CA ALA A 290 -3.59 16.36 -6.87
C ALA A 290 -2.45 16.96 -6.02
N LEU A 291 -1.52 16.14 -5.54
CA LEU A 291 -0.33 16.61 -4.82
C LEU A 291 0.59 17.47 -5.70
N ASN A 292 0.79 17.09 -6.96
CA ASN A 292 1.59 17.86 -7.91
C ASN A 292 0.92 19.20 -8.26
N ARG A 293 -0.40 19.22 -8.50
CA ARG A 293 -1.17 20.46 -8.68
C ARG A 293 -1.09 21.35 -7.44
N PHE A 294 -1.05 20.75 -6.25
CA PHE A 294 -0.83 21.46 -4.99
C PHE A 294 0.55 22.11 -4.92
N ILE A 295 1.63 21.37 -5.20
CA ILE A 295 3.01 21.93 -5.23
C ILE A 295 3.09 23.09 -6.22
N GLN A 296 2.48 22.96 -7.41
CA GLN A 296 2.47 24.02 -8.42
C GLN A 296 1.67 25.26 -7.99
N LYS A 297 0.50 25.07 -7.36
CA LYS A 297 -0.32 26.18 -6.86
C LYS A 297 0.38 26.87 -5.68
N TYR A 298 1.05 26.10 -4.83
CA TYR A 298 1.87 26.60 -3.73
C TYR A 298 3.06 27.42 -4.23
N ASP A 299 3.85 26.90 -5.18
CA ASP A 299 4.96 27.63 -5.81
C ASP A 299 4.50 28.93 -6.47
N SER A 300 3.31 28.92 -7.08
CA SER A 300 2.69 30.10 -7.69
C SER A 300 2.31 31.16 -6.65
N ILE A 301 1.67 30.76 -5.54
CA ILE A 301 1.30 31.66 -4.44
C ILE A 301 2.58 32.25 -3.80
N MET A 302 3.60 31.43 -3.56
CA MET A 302 4.87 31.88 -2.98
C MET A 302 5.61 32.85 -3.90
N ARG A 303 5.62 32.63 -5.23
CA ARG A 303 6.18 33.59 -6.19
C ARG A 303 5.40 34.90 -6.23
N ASN A 304 4.07 34.85 -6.13
CA ASN A 304 3.25 36.07 -6.11
C ASN A 304 3.44 36.88 -4.82
N ILE A 305 3.65 36.22 -3.69
CA ILE A 305 3.94 36.91 -2.41
C ILE A 305 5.36 37.51 -2.44
N LEU A 306 6.35 36.78 -2.95
CA LEU A 306 7.74 37.25 -3.02
C LEU A 306 7.98 38.29 -4.13
N GLY A 307 7.18 38.28 -5.20
CA GLY A 307 7.22 39.30 -6.26
C GLY A 307 6.38 40.55 -5.96
N ALA A 308 5.58 40.54 -4.89
CA ALA A 308 4.78 41.67 -4.41
C ALA A 308 5.47 42.47 -3.28
N ILE A 309 6.72 42.14 -2.96
CA ILE A 309 7.64 42.88 -2.08
C ILE A 309 8.71 43.51 -2.96
#